data_AF-A0A1G1QB18-F1
#
_entry.id   AF-A0A1G1QB18-F1
#
_cell.length_a   1.000
_cell.length_b   1.000
_cell.length_c   1.000
_cell.angle_alpha   90.00
_cell.angle_beta   90.00
_cell.angle_gamma   90.00
#
_symmetry.space_group_name_H-M   'P 1'
#
loop_
_entity.id
_entity.type
_entity.pdbx_description
1 polymer ?
#
loop_
_entity_poly.entity_id
_entity_poly.type
_entity_poly.pdbx_seq_one_letter_code
_entity_poly.pdbx_strand_id
1 'polypeptide(L)'
;NLNILLVDIGAGTSDLALTKDGYIYGYGMVPEAGDEITEAISQILLVDFNAAETIKRSLDKKDVLDYEDIWGKKHKINSQNLIEKLSPRIKKLAEAIARTALELGEAPPQAVIGVGGGSLTPHLIKELAVSFGLSQEQVGLRLPQAIKNIKDRTQRLTGPEAVTPIGIALIAANSLGLYFIELEVNHRKFRILDFQQKKDVLGALTVSGVLRKKRLYPRPGMAITCSVNGELKIIKGTLGKAARILRNGNPVGELSEKIENGDRLEFEEARDGENAAKSIGELLNLQPIKIIFNQEAVEILPALLMNERPASLDSGVIDRADIRILPLKIKDALRHKAINLENRFSERQILVNINGSPTILTQANFTLSLNGKEAHLNTEIKQNDNIEFLPEKPTSYKIKDIIDIPETVEKVHINVSGKNIEITVEPVQIFMNGRPARPDEFLLDGADIRVYHLKERAVILSEIFRYIDFDPRDTLGKRMKILVNDTPAGFTTPLVDGSKVRFLFEDRNEEEAKDRKFGTN
;
A
#
# COMPACT_ATOMS: atom_id res chain seq x y z
N ASN A 1 35.80 -6.54 17.24
CA ASN A 1 36.62 -5.39 17.65
C ASN A 1 36.20 -4.94 19.04
N LEU A 2 37.13 -4.97 19.98
CA LEU A 2 36.86 -4.73 21.41
C LEU A 2 37.28 -3.31 21.79
N ASN A 3 36.47 -2.62 22.61
CA ASN A 3 36.86 -1.38 23.29
C ASN A 3 37.61 -1.75 24.58
N ILE A 4 38.94 -1.59 24.62
CA ILE A 4 39.77 -2.05 25.74
C ILE A 4 40.55 -0.87 26.32
N LEU A 5 40.56 -0.77 27.64
CA LEU A 5 41.50 0.07 28.37
C LEU A 5 42.74 -0.75 28.75
N LEU A 6 43.92 -0.27 28.37
CA LEU A 6 45.18 -0.68 28.95
C LEU A 6 45.61 0.38 29.98
N VAL A 7 45.92 -0.03 31.21
CA VAL A 7 46.42 0.86 32.26
C VAL A 7 47.75 0.35 32.80
N ASP A 8 48.80 1.14 32.66
CA ASP A 8 50.12 0.89 33.26
C ASP A 8 50.22 1.60 34.60
N ILE A 9 50.14 0.84 35.69
CA ILE A 9 50.15 1.37 37.05
C ILE A 9 51.58 1.26 37.57
N GLY A 10 52.29 2.39 37.53
CA GLY A 10 53.67 2.52 37.98
C GLY A 10 53.80 2.77 39.47
N ALA A 11 54.91 3.42 39.85
CA ALA A 11 55.15 3.87 41.22
C ALA A 11 54.33 5.14 41.53
N GLY A 12 54.58 6.24 40.82
CA GLY A 12 53.88 7.51 41.06
C GLY A 12 52.77 7.87 40.06
N THR A 13 52.68 7.18 38.92
CA THR A 13 51.69 7.50 37.87
C THR A 13 51.02 6.25 37.33
N SER A 14 49.76 6.41 36.92
CA SER A 14 49.02 5.40 36.17
C SER A 14 48.76 5.93 34.76
N ASP A 15 49.35 5.32 33.74
CA ASP A 15 49.20 5.73 32.33
C ASP A 15 48.11 4.91 31.64
N LEU A 16 47.27 5.56 30.84
CA LEU A 16 46.06 4.99 30.25
C LEU A 16 46.13 5.04 28.73
N ALA A 17 45.73 3.96 28.07
CA ALA A 17 45.52 3.89 26.63
C ALA A 17 44.22 3.17 26.30
N LEU A 18 43.31 3.87 25.60
CA LEU A 18 42.04 3.34 25.13
C LEU A 18 42.15 2.89 23.68
N THR A 19 41.71 1.66 23.42
CA THR A 19 41.83 1.04 22.11
C THR A 19 40.48 0.56 21.59
N LYS A 20 40.24 0.74 20.29
CA LYS A 20 39.05 0.24 19.59
C LYS A 20 39.38 -0.02 18.13
N ASP A 21 38.87 -1.12 17.56
CA ASP A 21 39.07 -1.48 16.15
C ASP A 21 40.55 -1.55 15.68
N GLY A 22 41.49 -1.74 16.62
CA GLY A 22 42.94 -1.75 16.36
C GLY A 22 43.61 -0.36 16.40
N TYR A 23 42.89 0.69 16.82
CA TYR A 23 43.42 2.04 17.00
C TYR A 23 43.48 2.43 18.47
N ILE A 24 44.50 3.20 18.84
CA ILE A 24 44.48 3.99 20.07
C ILE A 24 43.72 5.28 19.77
N TYR A 25 42.60 5.50 20.46
CA TYR A 25 41.77 6.70 20.25
C TYR A 25 41.78 7.66 21.45
N GLY A 26 42.31 7.23 22.59
CA GLY A 26 42.47 8.06 23.78
C GLY A 26 43.69 7.64 24.58
N TYR A 27 44.36 8.61 25.19
CA TYR A 27 45.48 8.39 26.11
C TYR A 27 45.45 9.44 27.21
N GLY A 28 45.94 9.11 28.39
CA GLY A 28 46.04 10.05 29.51
C GLY A 28 46.74 9.43 30.69
N MET A 29 46.75 10.15 31.82
CA MET A 29 47.52 9.77 33.00
C MET A 29 46.78 10.22 34.25
N VAL A 30 46.84 9.38 35.29
CA VAL A 30 46.48 9.74 36.66
C VAL A 30 47.78 9.97 37.44
N PRO A 31 47.95 11.11 38.14
CA PRO A 31 49.13 11.39 38.95
C PRO A 31 49.05 10.69 40.33
N GLU A 32 48.54 9.45 40.35
CA GLU A 32 48.45 8.57 41.51
C GLU A 32 48.66 7.12 41.04
N ALA A 33 49.40 6.31 41.81
CA ALA A 33 49.62 4.88 41.57
C ALA A 33 50.02 4.10 42.84
N GLY A 34 51.13 3.35 42.79
CA GLY A 34 51.56 2.44 43.85
C GLY A 34 52.15 3.13 45.08
N ASP A 35 52.71 4.32 44.94
CA ASP A 35 53.38 5.07 46.01
C ASP A 35 52.38 5.57 47.05
N GLU A 36 51.17 5.92 46.64
CA GLU A 36 50.06 6.35 47.51
C GLU A 36 49.65 5.25 48.48
N ILE A 37 49.78 3.98 48.03
CA ILE A 37 49.53 2.82 48.88
C ILE A 37 50.69 2.60 49.84
N THR A 38 51.93 2.80 49.37
CA THR A 38 53.12 2.73 50.22
C THR A 38 53.11 3.80 51.31
N GLU A 39 52.77 5.04 50.97
CA GLU A 39 52.62 6.15 51.91
C GLU A 39 51.52 5.85 52.94
N ALA A 40 50.40 5.27 52.52
CA ALA A 40 49.34 4.87 53.43
C ALA A 40 49.84 3.82 54.44
N ILE A 41 50.62 2.83 54.00
CA ILE A 41 51.23 1.83 54.90
C ILE A 41 52.20 2.51 55.87
N SER A 42 53.05 3.42 55.39
CA SER A 42 53.97 4.20 56.21
C SER A 42 53.24 4.96 57.32
N GLN A 43 52.12 5.62 57.00
CA GLN A 43 51.30 6.36 57.97
C GLN A 43 50.59 5.43 58.97
N ILE A 44 50.04 4.30 58.51
CA ILE A 44 49.28 3.38 59.36
C ILE A 44 50.19 2.65 60.36
N LEU A 45 51.39 2.25 59.91
CA LEU A 45 52.33 1.44 60.71
C LEU A 45 53.46 2.24 61.33
N LEU A 46 53.57 3.53 61.01
CA LEU A 46 54.66 4.41 61.44
C LEU A 46 56.03 3.82 61.06
N VAL A 47 56.18 3.42 59.80
CA VAL A 47 57.44 2.89 59.24
C VAL A 47 57.95 3.83 58.14
N ASP A 48 59.24 3.78 57.81
CA ASP A 48 59.74 4.51 56.64
C ASP A 48 59.20 3.94 55.31
N PHE A 49 59.39 4.67 54.22
CA PHE A 49 58.86 4.31 52.91
C PHE A 49 59.40 2.97 52.37
N ASN A 50 60.67 2.65 52.61
CA ASN A 50 61.29 1.41 52.12
C ASN A 50 60.75 0.19 52.88
N ALA A 51 60.57 0.33 54.20
CA ALA A 51 59.92 -0.67 55.03
C ALA A 51 58.45 -0.85 54.60
N ALA A 52 57.73 0.25 54.37
CA ALA A 52 56.36 0.20 53.86
C ALA A 52 56.25 -0.53 52.50
N GLU A 53 57.16 -0.26 51.56
CA GLU A 53 57.17 -0.92 50.25
C GLU A 53 57.45 -2.43 50.39
N THR A 54 58.37 -2.80 51.28
CA THR A 54 58.67 -4.20 51.58
C THR A 54 57.46 -4.92 52.17
N ILE A 55 56.74 -4.26 53.08
CA ILE A 55 55.48 -4.74 53.66
C ILE A 55 54.43 -4.89 52.56
N LYS A 56 54.20 -3.87 51.72
CA LYS A 56 53.25 -3.86 50.60
C LYS A 56 53.42 -5.07 49.70
N ARG A 57 54.66 -5.31 49.24
CA ARG A 57 55.01 -6.43 48.34
C ARG A 57 54.90 -7.82 48.98
N SER A 58 54.71 -7.88 50.30
CA SER A 58 54.60 -9.12 51.07
C SER A 58 53.16 -9.46 51.47
N LEU A 59 52.20 -8.55 51.25
CA LEU A 59 50.80 -8.71 51.69
C LEU A 59 50.11 -9.95 51.13
N ASP A 60 50.36 -10.28 49.86
CA ASP A 60 49.77 -11.46 49.21
C ASP A 60 50.61 -12.75 49.42
N LYS A 61 51.71 -12.68 50.17
CA LYS A 61 52.67 -13.79 50.34
C LYS A 61 52.69 -14.38 51.74
N LYS A 62 52.25 -13.64 52.74
CA LYS A 62 52.31 -14.01 54.16
C LYS A 62 51.03 -13.58 54.84
N ASP A 63 50.49 -14.42 55.73
CA ASP A 63 49.29 -14.08 56.51
C ASP A 63 49.59 -13.07 57.63
N VAL A 64 50.80 -13.12 58.18
CA VAL A 64 51.27 -12.25 59.27
C VAL A 64 52.64 -11.68 58.90
N LEU A 65 52.79 -10.37 59.11
CA LEU A 65 54.00 -9.61 58.82
C LEU A 65 54.59 -9.07 60.12
N ASP A 66 55.85 -9.35 60.36
CA ASP A 66 56.65 -8.70 61.41
C ASP A 66 57.25 -7.41 60.83
N TYR A 67 57.20 -6.31 61.58
CA TYR A 67 57.81 -5.03 61.19
C TYR A 67 58.37 -4.27 62.41
N GLU A 68 59.21 -3.29 62.14
CA GLU A 68 59.78 -2.37 63.14
C GLU A 68 59.35 -0.95 62.79
N ASP A 69 58.80 -0.22 63.77
CA ASP A 69 58.39 1.18 63.58
C ASP A 69 59.60 2.14 63.62
N ILE A 70 59.37 3.42 63.33
CA ILE A 70 60.40 4.47 63.36
C ILE A 70 61.08 4.66 64.72
N TRP A 71 60.53 4.08 65.81
CA TRP A 71 61.11 4.12 67.15
C TRP A 71 61.86 2.83 67.53
N GLY A 72 62.00 1.89 66.58
CA GLY A 72 62.70 0.63 66.80
C GLY A 72 61.87 -0.42 67.52
N LYS A 73 60.55 -0.21 67.68
CA LYS A 73 59.67 -1.18 68.33
C LYS A 73 59.17 -2.21 67.32
N LYS A 74 59.27 -3.49 67.68
CA LYS A 74 58.81 -4.60 66.86
C LYS A 74 57.32 -4.87 67.05
N HIS A 75 56.63 -5.07 65.95
CA HIS A 75 55.18 -5.30 65.88
C HIS A 75 54.86 -6.45 64.93
N LYS A 76 53.63 -6.96 65.05
CA LYS A 76 53.05 -7.92 64.10
C LYS A 76 51.73 -7.40 63.59
N ILE A 77 51.45 -7.60 62.31
CA ILE A 77 50.15 -7.29 61.72
C ILE A 77 49.70 -8.41 60.80
N ASN A 78 48.41 -8.73 60.86
CA ASN A 78 47.79 -9.63 59.89
C ASN A 78 47.60 -8.91 58.55
N SER A 79 48.00 -9.54 57.45
CA SER A 79 47.95 -8.94 56.11
C SER A 79 46.53 -8.56 55.70
N GLN A 80 45.53 -9.40 56.01
CA GLN A 80 44.13 -9.10 55.71
C GLN A 80 43.65 -7.86 56.45
N ASN A 81 43.99 -7.72 57.73
CA ASN A 81 43.66 -6.52 58.52
C ASN A 81 44.32 -5.27 57.95
N LEU A 82 45.55 -5.37 57.41
CA LEU A 82 46.20 -4.23 56.77
C LEU A 82 45.54 -3.89 55.43
N ILE A 83 45.22 -4.90 54.60
CA ILE A 83 44.51 -4.71 53.33
C ILE A 83 43.15 -4.01 53.56
N GLU A 84 42.41 -4.39 54.59
CA GLU A 84 41.16 -3.72 54.97
C GLU A 84 41.38 -2.24 55.32
N LYS A 85 42.43 -1.91 56.07
CA LYS A 85 42.79 -0.52 56.37
C LYS A 85 43.24 0.26 55.13
N LEU A 86 43.80 -0.41 54.11
CA LEU A 86 44.23 0.19 52.85
C LEU A 86 43.09 0.34 51.84
N SER A 87 41.97 -0.37 52.02
CA SER A 87 40.83 -0.37 51.11
C SER A 87 40.38 1.04 50.66
N PRO A 88 40.26 2.06 51.53
CA PRO A 88 39.89 3.41 51.10
C PRO A 88 40.85 4.03 50.08
N ARG A 89 42.16 3.77 50.21
CA ARG A 89 43.19 4.30 49.30
C ARG A 89 43.21 3.53 47.97
N ILE A 90 43.07 2.21 48.03
CA ILE A 90 42.97 1.35 46.85
C ILE A 90 41.73 1.73 46.02
N LYS A 91 40.59 1.92 46.68
CA LYS A 91 39.34 2.35 46.04
C LYS A 91 39.49 3.73 45.39
N LYS A 92 40.08 4.70 46.09
CA LYS A 92 40.33 6.05 45.54
C LYS A 92 41.18 5.99 44.26
N LEU A 93 42.23 5.17 44.25
CA LEU A 93 43.07 4.98 43.06
C LEU A 93 42.26 4.38 41.89
N ALA A 94 41.50 3.32 42.15
CA ALA A 94 40.65 2.68 41.14
C ALA A 94 39.61 3.65 40.56
N GLU A 95 38.95 4.45 41.42
CA GLU A 95 37.99 5.47 41.01
C GLU A 95 38.65 6.58 40.17
N ALA A 96 39.87 7.01 40.52
CA ALA A 96 40.60 8.02 39.77
C ALA A 96 40.98 7.53 38.37
N ILE A 97 41.45 6.28 38.25
CA ILE A 97 41.70 5.61 36.96
C ILE A 97 40.41 5.50 36.16
N ALA A 98 39.32 5.04 36.78
CA ALA A 98 38.03 4.88 36.10
C ALA A 98 37.46 6.19 35.59
N ARG A 99 37.44 7.22 36.44
CA ARG A 99 37.00 8.57 36.04
C ARG A 99 37.79 9.09 34.86
N THR A 100 39.12 9.04 34.93
CA THR A 100 40.00 9.55 33.86
C THR A 100 39.78 8.77 32.56
N ALA A 101 39.66 7.45 32.62
CA ALA A 101 39.38 6.62 31.44
C ALA A 101 38.02 6.95 30.82
N LEU A 102 36.98 7.17 31.62
CA LEU A 102 35.64 7.51 31.15
C LEU A 102 35.56 8.92 30.56
N GLU A 103 36.36 9.86 31.07
CA GLU A 103 36.50 11.22 30.51
C GLU A 103 37.22 11.22 29.15
N LEU A 104 38.24 10.37 29.00
CA LEU A 104 38.99 10.20 27.75
C LEU A 104 38.20 9.39 26.71
N GLY A 105 37.30 8.52 27.17
CA GLY A 105 36.56 7.57 26.36
C GLY A 105 35.21 8.12 25.89
N GLU A 106 34.75 7.65 24.74
CA GLU A 106 33.40 7.99 24.27
C GLU A 106 32.32 7.07 24.86
N ALA A 107 32.74 5.90 25.34
CA ALA A 107 31.92 4.88 25.98
C ALA A 107 32.79 4.07 26.97
N PRO A 108 32.18 3.47 28.01
CA PRO A 108 32.90 2.60 28.94
C PRO A 108 33.66 1.47 28.22
N PRO A 109 34.87 1.11 28.69
CA PRO A 109 35.61 -0.01 28.12
C PRO A 109 34.88 -1.33 28.38
N GLN A 110 34.97 -2.27 27.44
CA GLN A 110 34.44 -3.63 27.56
C GLN A 110 35.36 -4.54 28.40
N ALA A 111 36.64 -4.18 28.48
CA ALA A 111 37.64 -4.86 29.31
C ALA A 111 38.72 -3.87 29.75
N VAL A 112 39.30 -4.12 30.92
CA VAL A 112 40.40 -3.33 31.49
C VAL A 112 41.58 -4.26 31.76
N ILE A 113 42.74 -3.89 31.23
CA ILE A 113 43.97 -4.66 31.33
C ILE A 113 44.97 -3.87 32.16
N GLY A 114 45.29 -4.36 33.35
CA GLY A 114 46.33 -3.81 34.22
C GLY A 114 47.72 -4.33 33.86
N VAL A 115 48.68 -3.43 33.74
CA VAL A 115 50.11 -3.70 33.64
C VAL A 115 50.87 -2.81 34.62
N GLY A 116 52.20 -2.97 34.71
CA GLY A 116 53.00 -2.22 35.66
C GLY A 116 53.04 -2.85 37.06
N GLY A 117 54.04 -2.49 37.85
CA GLY A 117 54.24 -3.09 39.18
C GLY A 117 53.14 -2.75 40.19
N GLY A 118 52.59 -1.54 40.11
CA GLY A 118 51.50 -1.09 41.00
C GLY A 118 50.19 -1.84 40.78
N SER A 119 50.00 -2.49 39.61
CA SER A 119 48.84 -3.34 39.34
C SER A 119 48.77 -4.59 40.21
N LEU A 120 49.89 -4.99 40.82
CA LEU A 120 49.98 -6.08 41.80
C LEU A 120 49.51 -5.66 43.20
N THR A 121 49.08 -4.41 43.40
CA THR A 121 48.52 -3.99 44.69
C THR A 121 47.31 -4.87 45.04
N PRO A 122 47.27 -5.46 46.25
CA PRO A 122 46.18 -6.32 46.67
C PRO A 122 44.81 -5.67 46.44
N HIS A 123 43.87 -6.43 45.89
CA HIS A 123 42.49 -6.02 45.61
C HIS A 123 42.29 -4.89 44.57
N LEU A 124 43.34 -4.25 44.04
CA LEU A 124 43.20 -3.14 43.09
C LEU A 124 42.43 -3.54 41.81
N ILE A 125 42.73 -4.71 41.24
CA ILE A 125 42.03 -5.25 40.06
C ILE A 125 40.53 -5.45 40.34
N LYS A 126 40.18 -5.87 41.56
CA LYS A 126 38.78 -6.05 41.96
C LYS A 126 38.07 -4.70 42.06
N GLU A 127 38.71 -3.70 42.66
CA GLU A 127 38.18 -2.35 42.79
C GLU A 127 38.06 -1.64 41.44
N LEU A 128 38.95 -1.91 40.49
CA LEU A 128 38.81 -1.44 39.11
C LEU A 128 37.55 -2.01 38.46
N ALA A 129 37.28 -3.31 38.60
CA ALA A 129 36.05 -3.91 38.08
C ALA A 129 34.80 -3.24 38.65
N VAL A 130 34.77 -2.98 39.97
CA VAL A 130 33.68 -2.25 40.62
C VAL A 130 33.55 -0.82 40.07
N SER A 131 34.66 -0.09 39.98
CA SER A 131 34.69 1.31 39.54
C SER A 131 34.23 1.50 38.09
N PHE A 132 34.49 0.52 37.22
CA PHE A 132 34.03 0.51 35.83
C PHE A 132 32.65 -0.12 35.63
N GLY A 133 32.05 -0.73 36.66
CA GLY A 133 30.80 -1.49 36.54
C GLY A 133 30.94 -2.75 35.68
N LEU A 134 32.11 -3.37 35.69
CA LEU A 134 32.45 -4.57 34.91
C LEU A 134 32.48 -5.82 35.79
N SER A 135 32.33 -7.00 35.16
CA SER A 135 32.57 -8.26 35.87
C SER A 135 34.06 -8.48 36.13
N GLN A 136 34.38 -9.30 37.13
CA GLN A 136 35.78 -9.65 37.45
C GLN A 136 36.51 -10.34 36.30
N GLU A 137 35.79 -11.00 35.39
CA GLU A 137 36.39 -11.66 34.22
C GLU A 137 36.82 -10.67 33.13
N GLN A 138 36.26 -9.45 33.16
CA GLN A 138 36.54 -8.38 32.20
C GLN A 138 37.72 -7.49 32.62
N VAL A 139 38.22 -7.65 33.85
CA VAL A 139 39.33 -6.86 34.39
C VAL A 139 40.44 -7.80 34.85
N GLY A 140 41.66 -7.62 34.34
CA GLY A 140 42.73 -8.55 34.67
C GLY A 140 44.12 -8.03 34.40
N LEU A 141 45.11 -8.76 34.91
CA LEU A 141 46.52 -8.47 34.68
C LEU A 141 46.98 -9.04 33.35
N ARG A 142 47.87 -8.32 32.67
CA ARG A 142 48.65 -8.88 31.57
C ARG A 142 50.05 -9.24 32.05
N LEU A 143 50.46 -10.46 31.75
CA LEU A 143 51.82 -10.92 32.00
C LEU A 143 52.62 -10.98 30.68
N PRO A 144 53.96 -10.86 30.73
CA PRO A 144 54.84 -10.92 29.56
C PRO A 144 54.61 -12.14 28.66
N GLN A 145 54.26 -13.30 29.23
CA GLN A 145 54.07 -14.55 28.49
C GLN A 145 52.87 -14.51 27.53
N ALA A 146 51.96 -13.55 27.69
CA ALA A 146 50.85 -13.36 26.76
C ALA A 146 51.28 -12.74 25.42
N ILE A 147 52.52 -12.24 25.32
CA ILE A 147 53.07 -11.60 24.12
C ILE A 147 53.65 -12.68 23.19
N LYS A 148 52.88 -13.10 22.18
CA LYS A 148 53.17 -14.27 21.33
C LYS A 148 54.48 -14.20 20.53
N ASN A 149 55.00 -13.00 20.26
CA ASN A 149 56.13 -12.80 19.35
C ASN A 149 57.47 -12.59 20.09
N ILE A 150 57.54 -12.93 21.38
CA ILE A 150 58.74 -12.77 22.20
C ILE A 150 59.07 -14.06 22.92
N LYS A 151 60.36 -14.43 22.92
CA LYS A 151 60.88 -15.55 23.70
C LYS A 151 61.85 -15.04 24.76
N ASP A 152 61.45 -15.10 26.03
CA ASP A 152 62.33 -14.80 27.16
C ASP A 152 63.29 -15.98 27.39
N ARG A 153 64.59 -15.75 27.12
CA ARG A 153 65.65 -16.74 27.39
C ARG A 153 66.20 -16.67 28.82
N THR A 154 65.91 -15.60 29.55
CA THR A 154 66.41 -15.35 30.91
C THR A 154 65.48 -15.92 31.97
N GLN A 155 64.20 -16.12 31.62
CA GLN A 155 63.11 -16.50 32.54
C GLN A 155 62.89 -15.50 33.68
N ARG A 156 63.37 -14.26 33.53
CA ARG A 156 63.26 -13.20 34.54
C ARG A 156 62.05 -12.29 34.33
N LEU A 157 61.43 -12.32 33.15
CA LEU A 157 60.30 -11.46 32.79
C LEU A 157 58.98 -12.12 33.18
N THR A 158 58.69 -12.15 34.48
CA THR A 158 57.54 -12.90 35.01
C THR A 158 56.36 -12.04 35.44
N GLY A 159 56.61 -10.81 35.90
CA GLY A 159 55.57 -9.91 36.41
C GLY A 159 55.03 -8.89 35.39
N PRO A 160 53.88 -8.28 35.67
CA PRO A 160 53.26 -7.25 34.83
C PRO A 160 54.13 -5.99 34.64
N GLU A 161 55.08 -5.73 35.54
CA GLU A 161 56.07 -4.65 35.43
C GLU A 161 57.00 -4.79 34.22
N ALA A 162 57.16 -6.00 33.69
CA ALA A 162 57.99 -6.24 32.52
C ALA A 162 57.27 -5.95 31.19
N VAL A 163 55.94 -5.77 31.18
CA VAL A 163 55.16 -5.60 29.94
C VAL A 163 55.50 -4.29 29.22
N THR A 164 55.61 -3.17 29.94
CA THR A 164 55.91 -1.87 29.33
C THR A 164 57.33 -1.80 28.75
N PRO A 165 58.40 -2.20 29.48
CA PRO A 165 59.74 -2.30 28.91
C PRO A 165 59.80 -3.17 27.64
N ILE A 166 59.06 -4.28 27.63
CA ILE A 166 58.95 -5.15 26.46
C ILE A 166 58.28 -4.41 25.28
N GLY A 167 57.20 -3.67 25.54
CA GLY A 167 56.52 -2.85 24.53
C GLY A 167 57.46 -1.82 23.91
N ILE A 168 58.24 -1.11 24.73
CA ILE A 168 59.26 -0.15 24.28
C ILE A 168 60.30 -0.84 23.40
N ALA A 169 60.82 -1.99 23.83
CA ALA A 169 61.81 -2.75 23.08
C ALA A 169 61.26 -3.22 21.71
N LEU A 170 60.00 -3.66 21.64
CA LEU A 170 59.35 -4.04 20.38
C LEU A 170 59.19 -2.86 19.42
N ILE A 171 58.76 -1.70 19.94
CA ILE A 171 58.60 -0.48 19.14
C ILE A 171 59.95 -0.09 18.53
N ALA A 172 61.00 -0.06 19.35
CA ALA A 172 62.36 0.25 18.91
C ALA A 172 62.89 -0.78 17.89
N ALA A 173 62.74 -2.08 18.16
CA ALA A 173 63.24 -3.15 17.29
C ALA A 173 62.56 -3.18 15.92
N ASN A 174 61.28 -2.82 15.84
CA ASN A 174 60.54 -2.80 14.58
C ASN A 174 60.63 -1.45 13.84
N SER A 175 61.42 -0.48 14.35
CA SER A 175 61.47 0.89 13.81
C SER A 175 60.08 1.52 13.65
N LEU A 176 59.12 1.10 14.48
CA LEU A 176 57.79 1.68 14.54
C LEU A 176 57.94 2.98 15.32
N GLY A 177 58.21 4.09 14.65
CA GLY A 177 58.19 5.38 15.34
C GLY A 177 56.76 5.71 15.80
N LEU A 178 56.63 6.31 16.98
CA LEU A 178 55.37 6.89 17.44
C LEU A 178 55.20 8.27 16.79
N TYR A 179 54.90 8.28 15.49
CA TYR A 179 54.62 9.53 14.79
C TYR A 179 53.14 9.84 14.93
N PHE A 180 52.81 11.08 15.26
CA PHE A 180 51.46 11.58 15.06
C PHE A 180 51.41 12.24 13.69
N ILE A 181 50.37 11.94 12.92
CA ILE A 181 50.02 12.76 11.77
C ILE A 181 48.86 13.68 12.17
N GLU A 182 49.06 14.98 11.97
CA GLU A 182 48.07 16.01 12.17
C GLU A 182 47.23 16.12 10.89
N LEU A 183 45.92 16.04 11.03
CA LEU A 183 44.96 16.08 9.93
C LEU A 183 43.89 17.12 10.23
N GLU A 184 43.27 17.65 9.19
CA GLU A 184 42.12 18.53 9.29
C GLU A 184 40.95 17.92 8.52
N VAL A 185 39.79 17.71 9.16
CA VAL A 185 38.54 17.32 8.49
C VAL A 185 37.49 18.39 8.76
N ASN A 186 36.94 19.01 7.71
CA ASN A 186 35.93 20.08 7.84
C ASN A 186 36.31 21.15 8.89
N HIS A 187 37.55 21.66 8.79
CA HIS A 187 38.12 22.68 9.70
C HIS A 187 38.38 22.24 11.15
N ARG A 188 38.26 20.94 11.46
CA ARG A 188 38.61 20.39 12.77
C ARG A 188 39.92 19.64 12.67
N LYS A 189 40.90 20.08 13.46
CA LYS A 189 42.19 19.42 13.57
C LYS A 189 42.13 18.27 14.56
N PHE A 190 42.79 17.18 14.23
CA PHE A 190 42.99 16.04 15.11
C PHE A 190 44.32 15.37 14.78
N ARG A 191 44.82 14.60 15.74
CA ARG A 191 46.05 13.82 15.57
C ARG A 191 45.67 12.37 15.56
N ILE A 192 46.22 11.62 14.60
CA ILE A 192 46.13 10.16 14.62
C ILE A 192 47.52 9.59 14.79
N LEU A 193 47.62 8.54 15.59
CA LEU A 193 48.86 7.81 15.76
C LEU A 193 49.13 7.02 14.48
N ASP A 194 50.34 7.18 13.95
CA ASP A 194 50.89 6.42 12.83
C ASP A 194 51.15 4.97 13.26
N PHE A 195 50.07 4.19 13.37
CA PHE A 195 50.15 2.76 13.60
C PHE A 195 49.70 2.00 12.35
N GLN A 196 50.46 0.98 11.99
CA GLN A 196 50.78 0.55 10.63
C GLN A 196 49.65 0.04 9.71
N GLN A 197 48.36 0.26 9.97
CA GLN A 197 47.31 -0.42 9.17
C GLN A 197 46.26 0.42 8.46
N LYS A 198 45.85 1.63 8.90
CA LYS A 198 44.90 2.44 8.09
C LYS A 198 45.11 3.94 8.17
N LYS A 199 46.23 4.40 7.59
CA LYS A 199 46.39 5.79 7.14
C LYS A 199 45.63 6.01 5.85
N ASP A 200 44.30 5.92 5.86
CA ASP A 200 43.50 6.16 4.66
C ASP A 200 42.39 7.18 4.92
N VAL A 201 41.79 7.68 3.83
CA VAL A 201 40.72 8.68 3.89
C VAL A 201 39.56 8.18 4.76
N LEU A 202 39.18 6.90 4.67
CA LEU A 202 38.13 6.31 5.51
C LEU A 202 38.48 6.36 7.01
N GLY A 203 39.71 6.00 7.36
CA GLY A 203 40.22 6.03 8.73
C GLY A 203 40.19 7.45 9.30
N ALA A 204 40.64 8.44 8.53
CA ALA A 204 40.58 9.86 8.93
C ALA A 204 39.15 10.36 9.15
N LEU A 205 38.23 10.06 8.22
CA LEU A 205 36.82 10.46 8.35
C LEU A 205 36.15 9.76 9.54
N THR A 206 36.54 8.52 9.85
CA THR A 206 36.04 7.77 11.00
C THR A 206 36.51 8.38 12.32
N VAL A 207 37.82 8.61 12.46
CA VAL A 207 38.40 9.17 13.69
C VAL A 207 37.95 10.62 13.93
N SER A 208 37.75 11.40 12.87
CA SER A 208 37.17 12.75 12.99
C SER A 208 35.74 12.78 13.54
N GLY A 209 35.06 11.63 13.57
CA GLY A 209 33.66 11.50 13.97
C GLY A 209 32.64 12.00 12.95
N VAL A 210 33.07 12.46 11.76
CA VAL A 210 32.16 13.04 10.75
C VAL A 210 31.13 12.01 10.24
N LEU A 211 31.53 10.75 10.15
CA LEU A 211 30.69 9.64 9.68
C LEU A 211 29.63 9.17 10.70
N ARG A 212 29.61 9.70 11.93
CA ARG A 212 28.56 9.38 12.91
C ARG A 212 27.20 9.98 12.56
N LYS A 213 27.24 11.19 12.00
CA LYS A 213 26.04 11.98 11.68
C LYS A 213 25.77 12.04 10.19
N LYS A 214 26.79 11.76 9.38
CA LYS A 214 26.76 11.96 7.95
C LYS A 214 27.04 10.66 7.20
N ARG A 215 26.33 10.42 6.10
CA ARG A 215 26.49 9.21 5.27
C ARG A 215 27.35 9.45 4.04
N LEU A 216 28.08 8.40 3.64
CA LEU A 216 28.86 8.34 2.40
C LEU A 216 27.99 8.04 1.17
N TYR A 217 26.98 7.20 1.36
CA TYR A 217 26.12 6.72 0.29
C TYR A 217 24.69 7.22 0.49
N PRO A 218 24.04 7.70 -0.59
CA PRO A 218 22.67 8.14 -0.53
C PRO A 218 21.74 6.94 -0.65
N ARG A 219 20.50 7.10 -0.19
CA ARG A 219 19.41 6.17 -0.50
C ARG A 219 18.65 6.65 -1.75
N PRO A 220 18.18 5.76 -2.63
CA PRO A 220 17.26 6.16 -3.69
C PRO A 220 15.93 6.59 -3.08
N GLY A 221 15.24 7.52 -3.75
CA GLY A 221 13.88 7.93 -3.38
C GLY A 221 12.89 6.77 -3.57
N MET A 222 11.92 6.65 -2.68
CA MET A 222 10.92 5.59 -2.76
C MET A 222 10.06 5.75 -4.00
N ALA A 223 9.85 4.64 -4.72
CA ALA A 223 8.91 4.58 -5.83
C ALA A 223 7.48 4.48 -5.31
N ILE A 224 6.53 4.98 -6.10
CA ILE A 224 5.10 4.76 -5.91
C ILE A 224 4.65 3.69 -6.90
N THR A 225 3.92 2.71 -6.41
CA THR A 225 3.25 1.68 -7.22
C THR A 225 1.74 1.94 -7.22
N CYS A 226 1.05 1.73 -8.34
CA CYS A 226 -0.43 1.82 -8.39
C CYS A 226 -0.97 0.92 -9.49
N SER A 227 -2.23 0.53 -9.43
CA SER A 227 -2.95 -0.09 -10.56
C SER A 227 -3.80 0.95 -11.27
N VAL A 228 -3.80 0.94 -12.60
CA VAL A 228 -4.71 1.74 -13.43
C VAL A 228 -5.55 0.76 -14.25
N ASN A 229 -6.86 0.68 -13.99
CA ASN A 229 -7.75 -0.30 -14.62
C ASN A 229 -7.20 -1.75 -14.57
N GLY A 230 -6.52 -2.11 -13.47
CA GLY A 230 -5.90 -3.41 -13.27
C GLY A 230 -4.46 -3.55 -13.79
N GLU A 231 -3.91 -2.57 -14.52
CA GLU A 231 -2.52 -2.59 -15.00
C GLU A 231 -1.57 -1.92 -13.99
N LEU A 232 -0.51 -2.62 -13.57
CA LEU A 232 0.49 -2.07 -12.65
C LEU A 232 1.33 -0.96 -13.31
N LYS A 233 1.36 0.22 -12.67
CA LYS A 233 2.24 1.34 -13.02
C LYS A 233 3.23 1.61 -11.87
N ILE A 234 4.47 1.90 -12.23
CA ILE A 234 5.55 2.22 -11.29
C ILE A 234 6.06 3.63 -11.59
N ILE A 235 6.01 4.50 -10.58
CA ILE A 235 6.49 5.87 -10.63
C ILE A 235 7.79 5.91 -9.83
N LYS A 236 8.91 6.14 -10.52
CA LYS A 236 10.24 6.07 -9.91
C LYS A 236 10.53 7.35 -9.12
N GLY A 237 11.13 7.19 -7.94
CA GLY A 237 11.81 8.28 -7.24
C GLY A 237 13.13 8.64 -7.94
N THR A 238 13.80 9.68 -7.46
CA THR A 238 15.09 10.10 -8.00
C THR A 238 16.26 9.34 -7.37
N LEU A 239 17.39 9.29 -8.08
CA LEU A 239 18.64 8.79 -7.51
C LEU A 239 19.23 9.85 -6.59
N GLY A 240 19.76 9.42 -5.44
CA GLY A 240 20.48 10.33 -4.55
C GLY A 240 21.90 10.64 -5.06
N LYS A 241 22.52 11.64 -4.45
CA LYS A 241 23.89 12.10 -4.75
C LYS A 241 24.87 11.59 -3.70
N ALA A 242 25.98 10.98 -4.14
CA ALA A 242 27.03 10.49 -3.24
C ALA A 242 27.71 11.63 -2.47
N ALA A 243 28.33 11.28 -1.34
CA ALA A 243 29.14 12.21 -0.58
C ALA A 243 30.32 12.70 -1.43
N ARG A 244 30.66 13.98 -1.28
CA ARG A 244 31.82 14.58 -1.97
C ARG A 244 32.96 14.68 -0.98
N ILE A 245 34.11 14.17 -1.37
CA ILE A 245 35.32 14.16 -0.54
C ILE A 245 36.45 14.79 -1.33
N LEU A 246 37.02 15.86 -0.79
CA LEU A 246 38.23 16.46 -1.33
C LEU A 246 39.39 16.24 -0.36
N ARG A 247 40.57 15.96 -0.90
CA ARG A 247 41.85 16.00 -0.20
C ARG A 247 42.69 17.13 -0.76
N ASN A 248 43.03 18.10 0.08
CA ASN A 248 43.80 19.29 -0.30
C ASN A 248 43.21 20.02 -1.53
N GLY A 249 41.88 20.06 -1.62
CA GLY A 249 41.13 20.68 -2.74
C GLY A 249 40.87 19.76 -3.94
N ASN A 250 41.49 18.58 -4.02
CA ASN A 250 41.33 17.64 -5.14
C ASN A 250 40.34 16.50 -4.80
N PRO A 251 39.51 16.04 -5.73
CA PRO A 251 38.62 14.89 -5.51
C PRO A 251 39.39 13.63 -5.13
N VAL A 252 38.92 12.95 -4.09
CA VAL A 252 39.40 11.61 -3.72
C VAL A 252 38.71 10.59 -4.65
N GLY A 253 39.48 9.73 -5.29
CA GLY A 253 38.99 8.64 -6.14
C GLY A 253 38.60 7.41 -5.32
N GLU A 254 39.39 7.06 -4.31
CA GLU A 254 39.13 5.91 -3.44
C GLU A 254 39.29 6.22 -1.95
N LEU A 255 38.42 5.65 -1.12
CA LEU A 255 38.49 5.82 0.34
C LEU A 255 39.72 5.15 0.98
N SER A 256 40.38 4.24 0.25
CA SER A 256 41.63 3.56 0.60
C SER A 256 42.88 4.39 0.33
N GLU A 257 42.75 5.54 -0.34
CA GLU A 257 43.88 6.42 -0.61
C GLU A 257 44.61 6.81 0.68
N LYS A 258 45.94 6.73 0.64
CA LYS A 258 46.77 7.01 1.81
C LYS A 258 46.78 8.50 2.14
N ILE A 259 46.69 8.81 3.43
CA ILE A 259 46.80 10.18 3.94
C ILE A 259 48.19 10.45 4.52
N GLU A 260 48.58 11.71 4.48
CA GLU A 260 49.86 12.23 4.93
C GLU A 260 49.67 13.30 6.01
N ASN A 261 50.75 13.56 6.75
CA ASN A 261 50.76 14.62 7.76
C ASN A 261 50.47 15.99 7.14
N GLY A 262 49.51 16.73 7.70
CA GLY A 262 49.08 18.03 7.24
C GLY A 262 47.93 18.02 6.23
N ASP A 263 47.44 16.83 5.84
CA ASP A 263 46.32 16.73 4.90
C ASP A 263 45.03 17.37 5.42
N ARG A 264 44.32 18.02 4.49
CA ARG A 264 43.01 18.62 4.71
C ARG A 264 41.96 17.86 3.90
N LEU A 265 40.99 17.31 4.60
CA LEU A 265 39.84 16.62 4.02
C LEU A 265 38.59 17.49 4.15
N GLU A 266 37.96 17.76 3.02
CA GLU A 266 36.63 18.37 2.97
C GLU A 266 35.61 17.29 2.68
N PHE A 267 34.63 17.14 3.57
CA PHE A 267 33.59 16.13 3.48
C PHE A 267 32.21 16.77 3.44
N GLU A 268 31.55 16.61 2.30
CA GLU A 268 30.13 16.93 2.12
C GLU A 268 29.31 15.65 2.10
N GLU A 269 28.21 15.65 2.86
CA GLU A 269 27.37 14.48 3.03
C GLU A 269 26.64 14.09 1.74
N ALA A 270 26.40 12.79 1.57
CA ALA A 270 25.48 12.27 0.57
C ALA A 270 24.05 12.81 0.76
N ARG A 271 23.35 13.05 -0.35
CA ARG A 271 21.94 13.49 -0.33
C ARG A 271 21.06 12.38 -0.87
N ASP A 272 20.09 11.96 -0.07
CA ASP A 272 19.10 10.96 -0.49
C ASP A 272 18.33 11.46 -1.73
N GLY A 273 17.86 10.52 -2.54
CA GLY A 273 16.95 10.81 -3.63
C GLY A 273 15.58 11.22 -3.11
N GLU A 274 14.90 12.07 -3.87
CA GLU A 274 13.53 12.49 -3.61
C GLU A 274 12.56 11.37 -3.97
N ASN A 275 11.57 11.14 -3.08
CA ASN A 275 10.50 10.18 -3.33
C ASN A 275 9.71 10.53 -4.59
N ALA A 276 9.16 9.51 -5.24
CA ALA A 276 8.25 9.71 -6.34
C ALA A 276 7.06 10.57 -5.89
N ALA A 277 6.71 11.55 -6.70
CA ALA A 277 5.49 12.32 -6.59
C ALA A 277 4.98 12.57 -8.01
N LYS A 278 3.70 12.32 -8.23
CA LYS A 278 3.05 12.49 -9.53
C LYS A 278 1.55 12.65 -9.33
N SER A 279 0.91 13.53 -10.08
CA SER A 279 -0.56 13.62 -10.09
C SER A 279 -1.19 12.53 -10.96
N ILE A 280 -2.48 12.26 -10.77
CA ILE A 280 -3.23 11.34 -11.64
C ILE A 280 -3.21 11.85 -13.09
N GLY A 281 -3.27 13.15 -13.34
CA GLY A 281 -3.23 13.74 -14.69
C GLY A 281 -1.85 13.66 -15.36
N GLU A 282 -0.77 13.73 -14.59
CA GLU A 282 0.57 13.46 -15.14
C GLU A 282 0.79 11.96 -15.39
N LEU A 283 0.16 11.09 -14.58
CA LEU A 283 0.21 9.64 -14.74
C LEU A 283 -0.63 9.19 -15.94
N LEU A 284 -1.82 9.75 -16.08
CA LEU A 284 -2.83 9.42 -17.07
C LEU A 284 -2.94 10.56 -18.07
N ASN A 285 -2.58 10.33 -19.33
CA ASN A 285 -2.89 11.26 -20.41
C ASN A 285 -4.38 11.15 -20.81
N LEU A 286 -5.28 11.30 -19.83
CA LEU A 286 -6.72 11.15 -20.02
C LEU A 286 -7.27 12.38 -20.74
N GLN A 287 -7.92 12.15 -21.88
CA GLN A 287 -8.53 13.20 -22.67
C GLN A 287 -10.06 13.13 -22.52
N PRO A 288 -10.77 14.27 -22.55
CA PRO A 288 -12.23 14.28 -22.67
C PRO A 288 -12.66 13.53 -23.92
N ILE A 289 -13.76 12.78 -23.83
CA ILE A 289 -14.40 12.24 -25.03
C ILE A 289 -15.36 13.27 -25.62
N LYS A 290 -15.37 13.37 -26.95
CA LYS A 290 -16.28 14.25 -27.68
C LYS A 290 -17.50 13.46 -28.09
N ILE A 291 -18.69 13.99 -27.81
CA ILE A 291 -19.99 13.40 -28.20
C ILE A 291 -20.87 14.47 -28.83
N ILE A 292 -21.94 14.06 -29.51
CA ILE A 292 -23.00 14.95 -29.98
C ILE A 292 -24.23 14.67 -29.11
N PHE A 293 -24.73 15.69 -28.41
CA PHE A 293 -25.92 15.58 -27.56
C PHE A 293 -26.98 16.55 -28.08
N ASN A 294 -28.12 16.05 -28.57
CA ASN A 294 -29.19 16.86 -29.17
C ASN A 294 -28.65 17.87 -30.21
N GLN A 295 -27.82 17.40 -31.14
CA GLN A 295 -27.17 18.19 -32.20
C GLN A 295 -26.05 19.15 -31.74
N GLU A 296 -25.72 19.18 -30.44
CA GLU A 296 -24.65 20.01 -29.89
C GLU A 296 -23.41 19.17 -29.56
N ALA A 297 -22.20 19.63 -29.93
CA ALA A 297 -20.97 18.94 -29.56
C ALA A 297 -20.59 19.21 -28.10
N VAL A 298 -20.26 18.16 -27.34
CA VAL A 298 -19.93 18.22 -25.91
C VAL A 298 -18.68 17.41 -25.64
N GLU A 299 -17.82 17.91 -24.76
CA GLU A 299 -16.62 17.20 -24.31
C GLU A 299 -16.77 16.82 -22.83
N ILE A 300 -16.66 15.53 -22.53
CA ILE A 300 -16.89 14.99 -21.20
C ILE A 300 -15.67 14.19 -20.76
N LEU A 301 -15.13 14.54 -19.60
CA LEU A 301 -14.05 13.77 -18.98
C LEU A 301 -14.63 12.59 -18.19
N PRO A 302 -14.14 11.36 -18.39
CA PRO A 302 -14.53 10.22 -17.58
C PRO A 302 -14.26 10.42 -16.08
N ALA A 303 -15.16 9.92 -15.24
CA ALA A 303 -14.97 9.97 -13.78
C ALA A 303 -13.83 9.04 -13.35
N LEU A 304 -13.05 9.51 -12.37
CA LEU A 304 -11.92 8.80 -11.80
C LEU A 304 -12.24 8.38 -10.37
N LEU A 305 -11.88 7.15 -10.03
CA LEU A 305 -11.83 6.68 -8.66
C LEU A 305 -10.38 6.37 -8.27
N MET A 306 -9.99 6.73 -7.06
CA MET A 306 -8.78 6.24 -6.40
C MET A 306 -9.20 5.56 -5.10
N ASN A 307 -8.93 4.26 -4.98
CA ASN A 307 -9.36 3.44 -3.85
C ASN A 307 -10.87 3.55 -3.58
N GLU A 308 -11.69 3.36 -4.63
CA GLU A 308 -13.16 3.45 -4.61
C GLU A 308 -13.74 4.84 -4.27
N ARG A 309 -12.90 5.89 -4.16
CA ARG A 309 -13.34 7.27 -3.87
C ARG A 309 -13.15 8.18 -5.07
N PRO A 310 -14.06 9.14 -5.33
CA PRO A 310 -13.88 10.12 -6.39
C PRO A 310 -12.54 10.85 -6.30
N ALA A 311 -11.84 10.94 -7.43
CA ALA A 311 -10.56 11.62 -7.56
C ALA A 311 -10.55 12.57 -8.76
N SER A 312 -9.61 13.51 -8.77
CA SER A 312 -9.40 14.46 -9.87
C SER A 312 -8.05 14.22 -10.52
N LEU A 313 -7.81 14.80 -11.69
CA LEU A 313 -6.50 14.75 -12.34
C LEU A 313 -5.40 15.41 -11.48
N ASP A 314 -5.74 16.39 -10.65
CA ASP A 314 -4.78 17.07 -9.76
C ASP A 314 -4.47 16.27 -8.48
N SER A 315 -5.22 15.20 -8.22
CA SER A 315 -4.98 14.36 -7.04
C SER A 315 -3.63 13.66 -7.14
N GLY A 316 -2.83 13.72 -6.07
CA GLY A 316 -1.56 12.98 -5.99
C GLY A 316 -1.79 11.47 -5.95
N VAL A 317 -0.99 10.72 -6.69
CA VAL A 317 -1.04 9.25 -6.68
C VAL A 317 -0.51 8.73 -5.35
N ILE A 318 -1.28 7.85 -4.71
CA ILE A 318 -0.90 7.22 -3.43
C ILE A 318 -0.24 5.87 -3.72
N ASP A 319 0.76 5.49 -2.92
CA ASP A 319 1.37 4.17 -3.04
C ASP A 319 0.35 3.03 -2.82
N ARG A 320 0.42 2.04 -3.69
CA ARG A 320 -0.50 0.91 -3.83
C ARG A 320 -1.94 1.31 -4.12
N ALA A 321 -2.18 2.50 -4.66
CA ALA A 321 -3.52 2.93 -5.03
C ALA A 321 -4.09 2.10 -6.19
N ASP A 322 -5.40 1.82 -6.12
CA ASP A 322 -6.18 1.35 -7.25
C ASP A 322 -6.91 2.53 -7.90
N ILE A 323 -6.47 2.89 -9.10
CA ILE A 323 -7.05 3.96 -9.91
C ILE A 323 -7.94 3.34 -10.99
N ARG A 324 -9.21 3.73 -11.01
CA ARG A 324 -10.17 3.27 -12.02
C ARG A 324 -10.74 4.43 -12.80
N ILE A 325 -10.70 4.30 -14.12
CA ILE A 325 -11.37 5.20 -15.06
C ILE A 325 -12.71 4.56 -15.37
N LEU A 326 -13.81 5.18 -14.95
CA LEU A 326 -15.14 4.64 -15.17
C LEU A 326 -15.60 4.92 -16.61
N PRO A 327 -16.20 3.94 -17.31
CA PRO A 327 -16.79 4.19 -18.63
C PRO A 327 -17.93 5.21 -18.50
N LEU A 328 -17.98 6.16 -19.42
CA LEU A 328 -19.05 7.16 -19.46
C LEU A 328 -20.35 6.50 -19.93
N LYS A 329 -21.47 6.89 -19.30
CA LYS A 329 -22.81 6.41 -19.63
C LYS A 329 -23.72 7.58 -20.00
N ILE A 330 -24.86 7.31 -20.66
CA ILE A 330 -25.82 8.35 -21.08
C ILE A 330 -26.25 9.26 -19.92
N LYS A 331 -26.47 8.70 -18.73
CA LYS A 331 -26.75 9.48 -17.52
C LYS A 331 -25.67 10.50 -17.15
N ASP A 332 -24.40 10.24 -17.47
CA ASP A 332 -23.29 11.14 -17.18
C ASP A 332 -23.29 12.32 -18.15
N ALA A 333 -23.65 12.10 -19.42
CA ALA A 333 -23.88 13.17 -20.39
C ALA A 333 -25.07 14.06 -20.02
N LEU A 334 -26.17 13.46 -19.55
CA LEU A 334 -27.33 14.18 -19.04
C LEU A 334 -26.97 15.07 -17.84
N ARG A 335 -26.23 14.52 -16.87
CA ARG A 335 -25.71 15.27 -15.72
C ARG A 335 -24.78 16.41 -16.13
N HIS A 336 -23.90 16.18 -17.10
CA HIS A 336 -23.00 17.21 -17.63
C HIS A 336 -23.79 18.38 -18.25
N LYS A 337 -24.94 18.11 -18.89
CA LYS A 337 -25.89 19.14 -19.37
C LYS A 337 -26.78 19.75 -18.28
N ALA A 338 -26.48 19.51 -17.00
CA ALA A 338 -27.27 19.94 -15.84
C ALA A 338 -28.74 19.48 -15.88
N ILE A 339 -29.03 18.38 -16.57
CA ILE A 339 -30.36 17.78 -16.59
C ILE A 339 -30.52 16.95 -15.32
N ASN A 340 -31.39 17.40 -14.42
CA ASN A 340 -31.67 16.67 -13.19
C ASN A 340 -32.48 15.40 -13.51
N LEU A 341 -31.84 14.25 -13.28
CA LEU A 341 -32.45 12.93 -13.44
C LEU A 341 -33.39 12.58 -12.27
N GLU A 342 -33.13 13.13 -11.08
CA GLU A 342 -33.87 12.80 -9.87
C GLU A 342 -35.30 13.30 -9.97
N ASN A 343 -36.26 12.40 -9.70
CA ASN A 343 -37.70 12.64 -9.65
C ASN A 343 -38.40 13.04 -10.97
N ARG A 344 -37.66 13.33 -12.05
CA ARG A 344 -38.24 13.74 -13.34
C ARG A 344 -38.16 12.66 -14.42
N PHE A 345 -37.11 11.85 -14.42
CA PHE A 345 -36.86 10.85 -15.47
C PHE A 345 -36.73 9.48 -14.84
N SER A 346 -37.62 8.56 -15.19
CA SER A 346 -37.68 7.22 -14.62
C SER A 346 -37.77 6.17 -15.71
N GLU A 347 -36.90 5.17 -15.63
CA GLU A 347 -36.99 3.92 -16.37
C GLU A 347 -37.52 2.82 -15.44
N ARG A 348 -38.38 1.96 -15.95
CA ARG A 348 -38.84 0.76 -15.25
C ARG A 348 -38.82 -0.42 -16.21
N GLN A 349 -38.52 -1.59 -15.68
CA GLN A 349 -38.69 -2.83 -16.43
C GLN A 349 -40.12 -3.35 -16.22
N ILE A 350 -40.74 -3.79 -17.30
CA ILE A 350 -41.98 -4.54 -17.27
C ILE A 350 -41.70 -5.97 -17.76
N LEU A 351 -42.33 -6.95 -17.10
CA LEU A 351 -42.28 -8.34 -17.51
C LEU A 351 -43.57 -8.69 -18.24
N VAL A 352 -43.47 -9.06 -19.50
CA VAL A 352 -44.61 -9.54 -20.30
C VAL A 352 -44.39 -10.98 -20.72
N ASN A 353 -45.44 -11.78 -20.80
CA ASN A 353 -45.37 -13.15 -21.27
C ASN A 353 -45.97 -13.22 -22.68
N ILE A 354 -45.21 -13.69 -23.67
CA ILE A 354 -45.66 -13.76 -25.06
C ILE A 354 -45.69 -15.24 -25.47
N ASN A 355 -46.89 -15.78 -25.70
CA ASN A 355 -47.09 -17.20 -26.03
C ASN A 355 -46.38 -18.16 -25.06
N GLY A 356 -46.32 -17.82 -23.77
CA GLY A 356 -45.63 -18.61 -22.74
C GLY A 356 -44.14 -18.30 -22.56
N SER A 357 -43.57 -17.37 -23.35
CA SER A 357 -42.18 -16.92 -23.20
C SER A 357 -42.08 -15.57 -22.47
N PRO A 358 -41.39 -15.49 -21.32
CA PRO A 358 -41.19 -14.22 -20.61
C PRO A 358 -40.24 -13.29 -21.38
N THR A 359 -40.63 -12.03 -21.52
CA THR A 359 -39.89 -10.96 -22.20
C THR A 359 -39.83 -9.73 -21.31
N ILE A 360 -38.63 -9.16 -21.11
CA ILE A 360 -38.42 -7.95 -20.32
C ILE A 360 -38.33 -6.76 -21.28
N LEU A 361 -39.15 -5.74 -21.02
CA LEU A 361 -39.16 -4.49 -21.80
C LEU A 361 -38.90 -3.30 -20.88
N THR A 362 -38.25 -2.26 -21.39
CA THR A 362 -37.92 -1.06 -20.59
C THR A 362 -38.85 0.10 -20.95
N GLN A 363 -39.76 0.46 -20.05
CA GLN A 363 -40.59 1.64 -20.21
C GLN A 363 -39.92 2.85 -19.57
N ALA A 364 -40.05 4.01 -20.20
CA ALA A 364 -39.52 5.26 -19.68
C ALA A 364 -40.49 6.41 -19.97
N ASN A 365 -40.48 7.44 -19.11
CA ASN A 365 -41.25 8.66 -19.36
C ASN A 365 -40.54 9.65 -20.29
N PHE A 366 -39.47 9.21 -20.96
CA PHE A 366 -38.68 9.92 -21.96
C PHE A 366 -38.17 8.94 -23.03
N THR A 367 -37.63 9.45 -24.13
CA THR A 367 -36.98 8.64 -25.17
C THR A 367 -35.49 8.95 -25.20
N LEU A 368 -34.66 7.91 -25.25
CA LEU A 368 -33.23 8.00 -25.50
C LEU A 368 -32.87 7.21 -26.75
N SER A 369 -32.09 7.83 -27.63
CA SER A 369 -31.45 7.15 -28.74
C SER A 369 -29.93 7.36 -28.70
N LEU A 370 -29.17 6.33 -29.03
CA LEU A 370 -27.74 6.36 -29.27
C LEU A 370 -27.49 5.92 -30.70
N ASN A 371 -26.93 6.82 -31.52
CA ASN A 371 -26.66 6.58 -32.94
C ASN A 371 -27.90 6.09 -33.72
N GLY A 372 -29.08 6.64 -33.39
CA GLY A 372 -30.37 6.30 -34.02
C GLY A 372 -31.02 5.01 -33.52
N LYS A 373 -30.43 4.31 -32.53
CA LYS A 373 -31.00 3.12 -31.90
C LYS A 373 -31.48 3.43 -30.49
N GLU A 374 -32.53 2.74 -30.03
CA GLU A 374 -33.03 2.88 -28.65
C GLU A 374 -31.92 2.58 -27.63
N ALA A 375 -31.83 3.42 -26.59
CA ALA A 375 -30.83 3.33 -25.54
C ALA A 375 -31.43 3.63 -24.16
N HIS A 376 -30.68 3.34 -23.10
CA HIS A 376 -31.09 3.54 -21.71
C HIS A 376 -30.05 4.37 -20.95
N LEU A 377 -30.40 4.86 -19.76
CA LEU A 377 -29.54 5.72 -18.93
C LEU A 377 -28.15 5.12 -18.64
N ASN A 378 -28.06 3.79 -18.54
CA ASN A 378 -26.83 3.07 -18.24
C ASN A 378 -26.04 2.59 -19.46
N THR A 379 -26.52 2.88 -20.69
CA THR A 379 -25.79 2.58 -21.92
C THR A 379 -24.47 3.36 -21.94
N GLU A 380 -23.37 2.68 -22.27
CA GLU A 380 -22.03 3.29 -22.37
C GLU A 380 -21.91 4.17 -23.61
N ILE A 381 -21.19 5.29 -23.48
CA ILE A 381 -20.92 6.24 -24.55
C ILE A 381 -19.44 6.19 -24.93
N LYS A 382 -19.17 6.32 -26.23
CA LYS A 382 -17.85 6.35 -26.84
C LYS A 382 -17.63 7.66 -27.61
N GLN A 383 -16.39 7.85 -28.05
CA GLN A 383 -16.00 8.97 -28.89
C GLN A 383 -16.89 9.07 -30.14
N ASN A 384 -17.37 10.29 -30.41
CA ASN A 384 -18.22 10.69 -31.53
C ASN A 384 -19.63 10.09 -31.55
N ASP A 385 -20.09 9.49 -30.46
CA ASP A 385 -21.47 9.01 -30.37
C ASP A 385 -22.48 10.19 -30.42
N ASN A 386 -23.62 9.94 -31.06
CA ASN A 386 -24.74 10.87 -31.12
C ASN A 386 -25.86 10.40 -30.19
N ILE A 387 -26.18 11.24 -29.19
CA ILE A 387 -27.23 11.03 -28.20
C ILE A 387 -28.39 11.95 -28.52
N GLU A 388 -29.58 11.38 -28.71
CA GLU A 388 -30.83 12.13 -28.77
C GLU A 388 -31.64 11.85 -27.52
N PHE A 389 -32.03 12.93 -26.83
CA PHE A 389 -32.82 12.88 -25.62
C PHE A 389 -34.09 13.71 -25.80
N LEU A 390 -35.23 13.04 -25.78
CA LEU A 390 -36.56 13.65 -25.90
C LEU A 390 -37.32 13.49 -24.56
N PRO A 391 -37.30 14.50 -23.67
CA PRO A 391 -37.82 14.39 -22.31
C PRO A 391 -39.35 14.29 -22.24
N GLU A 392 -40.07 14.72 -23.28
CA GLU A 392 -41.55 14.76 -23.32
C GLU A 392 -42.17 13.59 -24.07
N LYS A 393 -41.34 12.69 -24.62
CA LYS A 393 -41.79 11.57 -25.43
C LYS A 393 -41.55 10.27 -24.67
N PRO A 394 -42.57 9.64 -24.05
CA PRO A 394 -42.39 8.40 -23.32
C PRO A 394 -42.07 7.24 -24.25
N THR A 395 -41.20 6.33 -23.80
CA THR A 395 -41.01 5.01 -24.39
C THR A 395 -42.02 4.05 -23.78
N SER A 396 -43.02 3.66 -24.57
CA SER A 396 -44.02 2.65 -24.24
C SER A 396 -44.19 1.69 -25.41
N TYR A 397 -44.64 0.47 -25.10
CA TYR A 397 -44.82 -0.59 -26.08
C TYR A 397 -46.31 -0.92 -26.19
N LYS A 398 -46.77 -1.06 -27.42
CA LYS A 398 -48.05 -1.64 -27.77
C LYS A 398 -47.87 -3.12 -28.09
N ILE A 399 -48.97 -3.87 -28.09
CA ILE A 399 -48.97 -5.29 -28.42
C ILE A 399 -48.27 -5.53 -29.77
N LYS A 400 -48.62 -4.77 -30.81
CA LYS A 400 -48.02 -4.89 -32.15
C LYS A 400 -46.50 -4.65 -32.21
N ASP A 401 -45.92 -3.98 -31.23
CA ASP A 401 -44.48 -3.67 -31.23
C ASP A 401 -43.64 -4.90 -30.83
N ILE A 402 -44.27 -5.95 -30.29
CA ILE A 402 -43.61 -7.14 -29.75
C ILE A 402 -44.13 -8.46 -30.35
N ILE A 403 -45.14 -8.41 -31.22
CA ILE A 403 -45.68 -9.59 -31.92
C ILE A 403 -45.61 -9.38 -33.42
N ASP A 404 -45.42 -10.47 -34.16
CA ASP A 404 -45.44 -10.46 -35.62
C ASP A 404 -46.90 -10.51 -36.10
N ILE A 405 -47.35 -9.43 -36.74
CA ILE A 405 -48.70 -9.32 -37.31
C ILE A 405 -48.54 -9.26 -38.83
N PRO A 406 -49.12 -10.20 -39.59
CA PRO A 406 -49.09 -10.15 -41.04
C PRO A 406 -49.64 -8.82 -41.58
N GLU A 407 -48.87 -8.13 -42.43
CA GLU A 407 -49.26 -6.83 -42.99
C GLU A 407 -50.44 -6.93 -43.97
N THR A 408 -50.59 -8.09 -44.63
CA THR A 408 -51.70 -8.38 -45.54
C THR A 408 -52.93 -8.85 -44.77
N VAL A 409 -53.95 -8.01 -44.76
CA VAL A 409 -55.27 -8.33 -44.21
C VAL A 409 -56.18 -8.76 -45.37
N GLU A 410 -56.73 -9.96 -45.30
CA GLU A 410 -57.65 -10.46 -46.33
C GLU A 410 -59.00 -9.75 -46.20
N LYS A 411 -59.56 -9.30 -47.32
CA LYS A 411 -60.85 -8.59 -47.38
C LYS A 411 -61.83 -9.39 -48.21
N VAL A 412 -63.01 -9.61 -47.65
CA VAL A 412 -64.11 -10.33 -48.30
C VAL A 412 -65.21 -9.33 -48.61
N HIS A 413 -65.55 -9.18 -49.88
CA HIS A 413 -66.61 -8.31 -50.38
C HIS A 413 -67.89 -9.11 -50.54
N ILE A 414 -68.95 -8.69 -49.86
CA ILE A 414 -70.25 -9.35 -49.88
C ILE A 414 -71.30 -8.37 -50.39
N ASN A 415 -72.13 -8.80 -51.34
CA ASN A 415 -73.29 -8.01 -51.76
C ASN A 415 -74.52 -8.44 -50.96
N VAL A 416 -75.10 -7.51 -50.21
CA VAL A 416 -76.27 -7.78 -49.37
C VAL A 416 -77.44 -6.95 -49.89
N SER A 417 -78.38 -7.61 -50.56
CA SER A 417 -79.58 -7.00 -51.14
C SER A 417 -79.29 -5.72 -51.93
N GLY A 418 -78.21 -5.72 -52.72
CA GLY A 418 -77.78 -4.58 -53.55
C GLY A 418 -76.71 -3.68 -52.92
N LYS A 419 -76.44 -3.76 -51.62
CA LYS A 419 -75.39 -3.00 -50.93
C LYS A 419 -74.10 -3.83 -50.82
N ASN A 420 -72.98 -3.31 -51.30
CA ASN A 420 -71.68 -3.94 -51.10
C ASN A 420 -71.15 -3.62 -49.71
N ILE A 421 -70.78 -4.65 -48.94
CA ILE A 421 -70.08 -4.52 -47.66
C ILE A 421 -68.71 -5.18 -47.77
N GLU A 422 -67.72 -4.60 -47.11
CA GLU A 422 -66.36 -5.12 -47.03
C GLU A 422 -66.12 -5.64 -45.60
N ILE A 423 -65.79 -6.92 -45.47
CA ILE A 423 -65.50 -7.57 -44.20
C ILE A 423 -64.01 -7.88 -44.17
N THR A 424 -63.31 -7.31 -43.19
CA THR A 424 -61.89 -7.54 -42.98
C THR A 424 -61.68 -8.81 -42.14
N VAL A 425 -60.90 -9.76 -42.66
CA VAL A 425 -60.54 -11.00 -41.96
C VAL A 425 -59.26 -10.74 -41.19
N GLU A 426 -59.39 -10.62 -39.87
CA GLU A 426 -58.24 -10.45 -38.99
C GLU A 426 -57.37 -11.74 -39.00
N PRO A 427 -56.09 -11.68 -39.41
CA PRO A 427 -55.23 -12.85 -39.57
C PRO A 427 -54.77 -13.46 -38.23
N VAL A 428 -54.95 -12.70 -37.15
CA VAL A 428 -54.53 -13.07 -35.79
C VAL A 428 -55.64 -12.75 -34.79
N GLN A 429 -55.82 -13.63 -33.81
CA GLN A 429 -56.57 -13.33 -32.60
C GLN A 429 -55.59 -13.11 -31.45
N ILE A 430 -55.67 -11.94 -30.84
CA ILE A 430 -54.79 -11.56 -29.74
C ILE A 430 -55.59 -11.50 -28.45
N PHE A 431 -55.07 -12.13 -27.41
CA PHE A 431 -55.61 -12.07 -26.07
C PHE A 431 -54.57 -11.49 -25.13
N MET A 432 -54.97 -10.51 -24.31
CA MET A 432 -54.18 -9.99 -23.19
C MET A 432 -54.88 -10.37 -21.90
N ASN A 433 -54.20 -11.11 -21.02
CA ASN A 433 -54.75 -11.59 -19.74
C ASN A 433 -56.08 -12.36 -19.90
N GLY A 434 -56.19 -13.16 -20.97
CA GLY A 434 -57.37 -13.95 -21.29
C GLY A 434 -58.55 -13.18 -21.91
N ARG A 435 -58.42 -11.87 -22.16
CA ARG A 435 -59.45 -11.05 -22.83
C ARG A 435 -59.02 -10.69 -24.25
N PRO A 436 -59.93 -10.65 -25.24
CA PRO A 436 -59.59 -10.16 -26.59
C PRO A 436 -58.98 -8.77 -26.52
N ALA A 437 -57.86 -8.56 -27.21
CA ALA A 437 -57.10 -7.31 -27.22
C ALA A 437 -56.76 -6.88 -28.64
N ARG A 438 -56.66 -5.57 -28.87
CA ARG A 438 -56.28 -4.98 -30.16
C ARG A 438 -54.76 -4.81 -30.26
N PRO A 439 -54.18 -4.87 -31.48
CA PRO A 439 -52.75 -4.62 -31.71
C PRO A 439 -52.22 -3.30 -31.14
N ASP A 440 -53.05 -2.26 -31.08
CA ASP A 440 -52.69 -0.93 -30.61
C ASP A 440 -52.79 -0.72 -29.09
N GLU A 441 -53.20 -1.73 -28.33
CA GLU A 441 -53.28 -1.63 -26.87
C GLU A 441 -51.87 -1.60 -26.23
N PHE A 442 -51.72 -0.80 -25.18
CA PHE A 442 -50.45 -0.66 -24.45
C PHE A 442 -50.19 -1.85 -23.54
N LEU A 443 -48.92 -2.26 -23.47
CA LEU A 443 -48.47 -3.30 -22.55
C LEU A 443 -48.31 -2.77 -21.13
N LEU A 444 -48.77 -3.59 -20.19
CA LEU A 444 -48.63 -3.38 -18.75
C LEU A 444 -47.72 -4.46 -18.16
N ASP A 445 -47.15 -4.17 -16.99
CA ASP A 445 -46.38 -5.15 -16.24
C ASP A 445 -47.24 -6.37 -15.88
N GLY A 446 -46.70 -7.57 -16.08
CA GLY A 446 -47.38 -8.85 -15.87
C GLY A 446 -48.34 -9.27 -16.97
N ALA A 447 -48.39 -8.57 -18.11
CA ALA A 447 -49.33 -8.91 -19.20
C ALA A 447 -49.02 -10.29 -19.82
N ASP A 448 -50.02 -11.17 -19.90
CA ASP A 448 -49.99 -12.44 -20.64
C ASP A 448 -50.61 -12.24 -22.04
N ILE A 449 -49.77 -12.20 -23.06
CA ILE A 449 -50.15 -12.06 -24.46
C ILE A 449 -50.16 -13.44 -25.13
N ARG A 450 -51.32 -13.82 -25.66
CA ARG A 450 -51.49 -15.01 -26.50
C ARG A 450 -51.94 -14.61 -27.89
N VAL A 451 -51.17 -15.03 -28.88
CA VAL A 451 -51.44 -14.76 -30.29
C VAL A 451 -51.76 -16.08 -30.98
N TYR A 452 -52.94 -16.16 -31.58
CA TYR A 452 -53.38 -17.29 -32.39
C TYR A 452 -53.44 -16.86 -33.85
N HIS A 453 -52.56 -17.42 -34.68
CA HIS A 453 -52.58 -17.20 -36.12
C HIS A 453 -53.66 -18.08 -36.75
N LEU A 454 -54.65 -17.47 -37.40
CA LEU A 454 -55.74 -18.18 -38.03
C LEU A 454 -55.32 -18.59 -39.45
N LYS A 455 -55.22 -19.90 -39.71
CA LYS A 455 -54.83 -20.41 -41.04
C LYS A 455 -55.97 -20.34 -42.06
N GLU A 456 -57.22 -20.48 -41.64
CA GLU A 456 -58.41 -20.42 -42.51
C GLU A 456 -59.61 -19.95 -41.68
N ARG A 457 -59.95 -18.65 -41.71
CA ARG A 457 -61.19 -18.15 -41.11
C ARG A 457 -62.24 -17.93 -42.19
N ALA A 458 -63.27 -18.76 -42.22
CA ALA A 458 -64.43 -18.52 -43.06
C ALA A 458 -65.30 -17.40 -42.46
N VAL A 459 -65.61 -16.37 -43.25
CA VAL A 459 -66.63 -15.37 -42.89
C VAL A 459 -67.99 -16.08 -42.91
N ILE A 460 -68.78 -16.01 -41.85
CA ILE A 460 -70.12 -16.63 -41.81
C ILE A 460 -71.24 -15.60 -41.99
N LEU A 461 -72.41 -16.06 -42.44
CA LEU A 461 -73.57 -15.22 -42.74
C LEU A 461 -73.98 -14.28 -41.59
N SER A 462 -73.92 -14.75 -40.35
CA SER A 462 -74.26 -13.94 -39.18
C SER A 462 -73.35 -12.72 -39.00
N GLU A 463 -72.13 -12.72 -39.55
CA GLU A 463 -71.21 -11.60 -39.44
C GLU A 463 -71.67 -10.37 -40.22
N ILE A 464 -72.49 -10.55 -41.26
CA ILE A 464 -73.06 -9.48 -42.07
C ILE A 464 -73.90 -8.50 -41.23
N PHE A 465 -74.61 -9.00 -40.22
CA PHE A 465 -75.51 -8.18 -39.38
C PHE A 465 -74.77 -7.11 -38.55
N ARG A 466 -73.43 -7.16 -38.46
CA ARG A 466 -72.62 -6.07 -37.88
C ARG A 466 -72.45 -4.87 -38.83
N TYR A 467 -72.70 -5.07 -40.12
CA TYR A 467 -72.45 -4.10 -41.19
C TYR A 467 -73.75 -3.64 -41.90
N ILE A 468 -74.89 -4.21 -41.52
CA ILE A 468 -76.22 -3.82 -42.00
C ILE A 468 -77.09 -3.38 -40.82
N ASP A 469 -77.81 -2.28 -40.99
CA ASP A 469 -78.85 -1.86 -40.05
C ASP A 469 -80.12 -2.64 -40.37
N PHE A 470 -80.63 -3.40 -39.41
CA PHE A 470 -81.84 -4.22 -39.55
C PHE A 470 -82.86 -3.75 -38.52
N ASP A 471 -83.96 -3.10 -38.96
CA ASP A 471 -85.03 -2.66 -38.05
C ASP A 471 -86.01 -3.83 -37.82
N PRO A 472 -86.16 -4.33 -36.58
CA PRO A 472 -87.06 -5.45 -36.29
C PRO A 472 -88.53 -5.16 -36.63
N ARG A 473 -88.93 -3.88 -36.68
CA ARG A 473 -90.33 -3.47 -36.93
C ARG A 473 -90.81 -3.76 -38.35
N ASP A 474 -89.90 -3.83 -39.33
CA ASP A 474 -90.23 -4.15 -40.73
C ASP A 474 -90.55 -5.64 -40.95
N THR A 475 -90.47 -6.47 -39.90
CA THR A 475 -90.44 -7.94 -40.01
C THR A 475 -91.46 -8.65 -39.11
N LEU A 476 -92.29 -7.92 -38.36
CA LEU A 476 -93.31 -8.50 -37.49
C LEU A 476 -94.34 -9.31 -38.32
N GLY A 477 -94.46 -10.61 -38.02
CA GLY A 477 -95.44 -11.50 -38.65
C GLY A 477 -94.97 -12.25 -39.91
N LYS A 478 -93.78 -11.93 -40.44
CA LYS A 478 -93.23 -12.55 -41.67
C LYS A 478 -92.13 -13.57 -41.35
N ARG A 479 -92.06 -14.67 -42.11
CA ARG A 479 -90.95 -15.62 -42.04
C ARG A 479 -89.81 -15.10 -42.92
N MET A 480 -88.67 -14.79 -42.31
CA MET A 480 -87.46 -14.40 -43.05
C MET A 480 -86.79 -15.65 -43.64
N LYS A 481 -86.56 -15.64 -44.94
CA LYS A 481 -85.79 -16.64 -45.67
C LYS A 481 -84.54 -15.97 -46.23
N ILE A 482 -83.37 -16.49 -45.85
CA ILE A 482 -82.08 -15.95 -46.29
C ILE A 482 -81.57 -16.81 -47.44
N LEU A 483 -81.18 -16.16 -48.54
CA LEU A 483 -80.56 -16.79 -49.70
C LEU A 483 -79.10 -16.33 -49.78
N VAL A 484 -78.17 -17.28 -49.90
CA VAL A 484 -76.77 -17.02 -50.28
C VAL A 484 -76.57 -17.61 -51.68
N ASN A 485 -76.18 -16.79 -52.65
CA ASN A 485 -76.01 -17.20 -54.06
C ASN A 485 -77.23 -17.99 -54.58
N ASP A 486 -78.43 -17.46 -54.30
CA ASP A 486 -79.73 -18.01 -54.71
C ASP A 486 -80.13 -19.37 -54.09
N THR A 487 -79.38 -19.84 -53.08
CA THR A 487 -79.71 -21.05 -52.30
C THR A 487 -80.11 -20.73 -50.85
N PRO A 488 -81.10 -21.43 -50.26
CA PRO A 488 -81.46 -21.23 -48.85
C PRO A 488 -80.29 -21.45 -47.91
N ALA A 489 -80.04 -20.49 -47.02
CA ALA A 489 -78.88 -20.48 -46.14
C ALA A 489 -79.30 -20.25 -44.67
N GLY A 490 -78.48 -20.79 -43.75
CA GLY A 490 -78.60 -20.56 -42.31
C GLY A 490 -77.57 -19.54 -41.82
N PHE A 491 -77.74 -19.03 -40.59
CA PHE A 491 -76.87 -18.00 -40.00
C PHE A 491 -75.38 -18.40 -39.91
N THR A 492 -75.06 -19.69 -39.95
CA THR A 492 -73.68 -20.21 -39.92
C THR A 492 -73.13 -20.55 -41.29
N THR A 493 -73.87 -20.28 -42.38
CA THR A 493 -73.40 -20.56 -43.74
C THR A 493 -72.15 -19.72 -44.06
N PRO A 494 -71.04 -20.35 -44.50
CA PRO A 494 -69.83 -19.63 -44.88
C PRO A 494 -70.04 -18.80 -46.15
N LEU A 495 -69.35 -17.66 -46.20
CA LEU A 495 -69.34 -16.70 -47.28
C LEU A 495 -67.93 -16.61 -47.85
N VAL A 496 -67.84 -16.58 -49.16
CA VAL A 496 -66.61 -16.33 -49.91
C VAL A 496 -66.69 -14.95 -50.56
N ASP A 497 -65.55 -14.45 -51.01
CA ASP A 497 -65.49 -13.18 -51.74
C ASP A 497 -66.44 -13.19 -52.95
N GLY A 498 -67.24 -12.14 -53.09
CA GLY A 498 -68.27 -12.01 -54.14
C GLY A 498 -69.62 -12.68 -53.82
N SER A 499 -69.80 -13.30 -52.66
CA SER A 499 -71.10 -13.89 -52.27
C SER A 499 -72.24 -12.86 -52.25
N LYS A 500 -73.42 -13.28 -52.73
CA LYS A 500 -74.65 -12.47 -52.76
C LYS A 500 -75.66 -12.97 -51.73
N VAL A 501 -76.05 -12.11 -50.81
CA VAL A 501 -77.02 -12.40 -49.75
C VAL A 501 -78.31 -11.63 -50.01
N ARG A 502 -79.44 -12.34 -50.09
CA ARG A 502 -80.78 -11.75 -50.24
C ARG A 502 -81.68 -12.17 -49.09
N PHE A 503 -82.38 -11.19 -48.51
CA PHE A 503 -83.41 -11.44 -47.51
C PHE A 503 -84.79 -11.39 -48.19
N LEU A 504 -85.54 -12.49 -48.09
CA LEU A 504 -86.93 -12.55 -48.52
C LEU A 504 -87.83 -12.67 -47.29
N PHE A 505 -88.94 -11.93 -47.29
CA PHE A 505 -89.94 -11.98 -46.23
C PHE A 505 -91.24 -12.53 -46.79
N GLU A 506 -91.65 -13.70 -46.31
CA GLU A 506 -92.91 -14.34 -46.71
C GLU A 506 -93.95 -14.14 -45.59
N ASP A 507 -95.19 -13.82 -45.94
CA ASP A 507 -96.29 -13.73 -44.97
C ASP A 507 -96.61 -15.13 -44.42
N ARG A 508 -96.95 -15.24 -43.14
CA ARG A 508 -97.41 -16.50 -42.56
C ARG A 508 -98.78 -16.87 -43.16
N ASN A 509 -98.82 -17.80 -44.11
CA ASN A 509 -100.08 -18.40 -44.57
C ASN A 509 -100.73 -19.23 -43.44
N GLU A 510 -102.04 -19.02 -43.23
CA GLU A 510 -102.89 -19.65 -42.19
C GLU A 510 -103.19 -21.15 -42.39
N GLU A 511 -102.48 -21.89 -43.25
CA GLU A 511 -102.79 -23.31 -43.53
C GLU A 511 -102.07 -24.34 -42.65
N GLU A 512 -101.15 -23.95 -41.76
CA GLU A 512 -100.54 -24.88 -40.76
C GLU A 512 -101.20 -24.81 -39.37
N ALA A 513 -102.36 -24.14 -39.23
CA ALA A 513 -103.16 -24.14 -38.00
C ALA A 513 -104.19 -25.30 -37.91
N LYS A 514 -104.26 -26.19 -38.92
CA LYS A 514 -105.22 -27.33 -38.92
C LYS A 514 -104.61 -28.73 -38.74
N ASP A 515 -103.29 -28.91 -38.80
CA ASP A 515 -102.64 -30.22 -38.58
C ASP A 515 -101.95 -30.37 -37.20
N ARG A 516 -102.28 -29.50 -36.23
CA ARG A 516 -101.97 -29.71 -34.80
C ARG A 516 -103.19 -29.58 -33.91
N LYS A 517 -104.29 -30.18 -34.33
CA LYS A 517 -105.38 -30.63 -33.45
C LYS A 517 -105.87 -31.98 -33.98
N PHE A 518 -105.13 -33.05 -33.67
CA PHE A 518 -105.61 -34.40 -33.31
C PHE A 518 -104.39 -35.32 -33.26
N GLY A 519 -103.99 -35.69 -32.03
CA GLY A 519 -102.84 -36.55 -31.78
C GLY A 519 -102.28 -36.44 -30.36
N THR A 520 -103.15 -36.36 -29.36
CA THR A 520 -102.82 -36.79 -28.00
C THR A 520 -102.75 -38.31 -27.97
N ASN A 521 -101.57 -38.85 -27.69
CA ASN A 521 -101.33 -39.81 -26.62
C ASN A 521 -99.84 -39.84 -26.28
#